data_AF-A0A4R9QW49-F1
#
_entry.id   AF-A0A4R9QW49-F1
#
_cell.length_a   1.000
_cell.length_b   1.000
_cell.length_c   1.000
_cell.angle_alpha   90.00
_cell.angle_beta   90.00
_cell.angle_gamma   90.00
#
_symmetry.space_group_name_H-M   'P 1'
#
loop_
_entity.id
_entity.type
_entity.pdbx_description
1 polymer ?
#
loop_
_entity_poly.entity_id
_entity_poly.type
_entity_poly.pdbx_seq_one_letter_code
_entity_poly.pdbx_strand_id
1 'polypeptide(L)'
;MSHPFLDERRLLDGPWQAFERDVARAFMFAGFDDVRIVGGTGDMGADVVGVKAGQVWVVQCKFTSTSSPPKAAVEEVLAAGRFYEADRMALATSRAPGKALIDELARVKGLGFKVDLLSPNKLMQIMASVPDLPPTRRELRSYQDHACDRLFAALEETGRGQLVLATGLGKTVVMAEVASRLFDAGTLENRRILVLADKRELVRQLQIGFWAQLPKDVATHLLAPEEEPAYWEGVTFATVQTVHSRVEKLPEFDAVFVDEAHHIGSRTYQEVLHKLAPKRLAGVTATPWRGDEFDIDSVLGQPLSRVGIAEGLKFGYLSEVDYRLLADNIDWEFIQNASAYGYTLTELNRRLIIPTRDEEVARIFADVFKQENRKSALVFSPSVDHAEHFAATLRLFGFQAEAMFGDSPARERDKLMSQFKRGTLDVLCTVDLFNEGVDVPDVDLIAFMRATHSRRIFVQQLGRGLRIKPGKDKVVILDFVTDLRRIAEVTELERMAGLNAPTEKLPLGSHLIEFADRSAGSFLMEWVKDQASLLLREGDPTLDLPSFEYPNTLPRGGVH
;
A
#
# COMPACT_ATOMS: atom_id res chain seq x y z
N MET A 1 29.43 6.57 20.48
CA MET A 1 28.14 6.04 21.00
C MET A 1 27.11 6.43 19.97
N SER A 2 26.30 5.49 19.47
CA SER A 2 25.20 5.84 18.59
C SER A 2 24.11 6.53 19.43
N HIS A 3 23.70 7.72 19.01
CA HIS A 3 22.64 8.47 19.69
C HIS A 3 21.28 8.00 19.16
N PRO A 4 20.22 8.00 19.98
CA PRO A 4 18.87 7.74 19.50
C PRO A 4 18.48 8.71 18.37
N PHE A 5 17.57 8.31 17.48
CA PHE A 5 17.10 9.15 16.36
C PHE A 5 16.48 10.48 16.82
N LEU A 6 15.93 10.50 18.03
CA LEU A 6 15.41 11.69 18.69
C LEU A 6 16.34 12.06 19.85
N ASP A 7 17.36 12.83 19.52
CA ASP A 7 18.40 13.33 20.42
C ASP A 7 18.45 14.87 20.43
N GLU A 8 19.42 15.43 21.16
CA GLU A 8 19.62 16.88 21.24
C GLU A 8 19.92 17.49 19.87
N ARG A 9 20.74 16.85 19.03
CA ARG A 9 21.05 17.31 17.67
C ARG A 9 19.77 17.41 16.83
N ARG A 10 18.92 16.40 16.86
CA ARG A 10 17.64 16.37 16.12
C ARG A 10 16.66 17.42 16.62
N LEU A 11 16.58 17.64 17.94
CA LEU A 11 15.72 18.65 18.53
C LEU A 11 16.22 20.07 18.27
N LEU A 12 17.54 20.29 18.23
CA LEU A 12 18.15 21.59 18.01
C LEU A 12 18.14 22.01 16.54
N ASP A 13 18.63 21.14 15.67
CA ASP A 13 18.99 21.49 14.29
C ASP A 13 18.14 20.77 13.24
N GLY A 14 17.28 19.83 13.65
CA GLY A 14 16.44 19.06 12.74
C GLY A 14 15.41 19.92 11.99
N PRO A 15 14.97 19.49 10.80
CA PRO A 15 13.87 20.15 10.10
C PRO A 15 12.58 20.03 10.92
N TRP A 16 11.83 21.12 11.02
CA TRP A 16 10.63 21.17 11.85
C TRP A 16 9.57 20.14 11.40
N GLN A 17 9.48 19.87 10.09
CA GLN A 17 8.55 18.87 9.53
C GLN A 17 8.83 17.46 10.03
N ALA A 18 10.07 17.17 10.40
CA ALA A 18 10.44 15.84 10.89
C ALA A 18 10.08 15.62 12.35
N PHE A 19 9.88 16.70 13.12
CA PHE A 19 9.61 16.59 14.55
C PHE A 19 8.35 15.78 14.86
N GLU A 20 7.28 15.99 14.08
CA GLU A 20 6.03 15.22 14.21
C GLU A 20 6.26 13.73 13.95
N ARG A 21 7.07 13.41 12.93
CA ARG A 21 7.43 12.03 12.58
C ARG A 21 8.30 11.38 13.64
N ASP A 22 9.26 12.12 14.20
CA ASP A 22 10.13 11.61 15.27
C ASP A 22 9.32 11.36 16.56
N VAL A 23 8.37 12.24 16.90
CA VAL A 23 7.47 12.03 18.04
C VAL A 23 6.57 10.82 17.81
N ALA A 24 5.99 10.67 16.61
CA ALA A 24 5.21 9.49 16.24
C ALA A 24 6.04 8.20 16.34
N ARG A 25 7.26 8.20 15.80
CA ARG A 25 8.17 7.05 15.93
C ARG A 25 8.51 6.77 17.40
N ALA A 26 8.79 7.78 18.21
CA ALA A 26 9.06 7.60 19.64
C ALA A 26 7.87 6.98 20.38
N PHE A 27 6.63 7.30 19.99
CA PHE A 27 5.43 6.69 20.54
C PHE A 27 5.35 5.20 20.20
N MET A 28 5.71 4.79 18.98
CA MET A 28 5.80 3.37 18.62
C MET A 28 6.79 2.62 19.54
N PHE A 29 7.97 3.20 19.78
CA PHE A 29 8.96 2.64 20.72
C PHE A 29 8.45 2.60 22.16
N ALA A 30 7.62 3.56 22.56
CA ALA A 30 7.00 3.62 23.87
C ALA A 30 5.78 2.69 24.03
N GLY A 31 5.51 1.83 23.05
CA GLY A 31 4.43 0.83 23.07
C GLY A 31 3.04 1.42 22.86
N PHE A 32 2.93 2.48 22.05
CA PHE A 32 1.63 2.94 21.55
C PHE A 32 1.24 2.13 20.31
N ASP A 33 -0.04 1.79 20.24
CA ASP A 33 -0.70 1.20 19.09
C ASP A 33 -1.34 2.29 18.21
N ASP A 34 -1.63 1.98 16.94
CA ASP A 34 -2.30 2.88 15.98
C ASP A 34 -1.73 4.31 15.93
N VAL A 35 -0.39 4.43 15.98
CA VAL A 35 0.27 5.73 15.91
C VAL A 35 0.17 6.31 14.49
N ARG A 36 -0.35 7.53 14.39
CA ARG A 36 -0.64 8.22 13.14
C ARG A 36 -0.20 9.67 13.20
N ILE A 37 0.36 10.15 12.10
CA ILE A 37 0.64 11.57 11.90
C ILE A 37 -0.58 12.18 11.20
N VAL A 38 -1.13 13.23 11.79
CA VAL A 38 -2.33 13.94 11.31
C VAL A 38 -2.06 15.44 11.08
N GLY A 39 -0.82 15.88 11.30
CA GLY A 39 -0.40 17.28 11.13
C GLY A 39 -0.48 17.74 9.67
N GLY A 40 -1.02 18.95 9.46
CA GLY A 40 -1.25 19.52 8.13
C GLY A 40 -2.25 20.67 8.11
N THR A 41 -2.52 21.25 6.93
CA THR A 41 -3.48 22.36 6.80
C THR A 41 -4.88 21.93 7.25
N GLY A 42 -5.34 22.46 8.38
CA GLY A 42 -6.68 22.17 8.94
C GLY A 42 -6.72 21.00 9.93
N ASP A 43 -5.59 20.66 10.55
CA ASP A 43 -5.39 19.61 11.56
C ASP A 43 -6.11 19.83 12.92
N MET A 44 -6.71 21.00 13.12
CA MET A 44 -7.39 21.41 14.36
C MET A 44 -6.50 21.33 15.61
N GLY A 45 -5.17 21.41 15.44
CA GLY A 45 -4.22 21.37 16.56
C GLY A 45 -3.86 19.97 17.07
N ALA A 46 -3.93 18.94 16.21
CA ALA A 46 -3.27 17.65 16.45
C ALA A 46 -2.21 17.40 15.38
N ASP A 47 -1.05 16.90 15.78
CA ASP A 47 -0.02 16.45 14.84
C ASP A 47 0.17 14.93 14.88
N VAL A 48 0.00 14.31 16.06
CA VAL A 48 0.12 12.86 16.25
C VAL A 48 -1.04 12.33 17.08
N VAL A 49 -1.59 11.19 16.67
CA VAL A 49 -2.58 10.43 17.44
C VAL A 49 -2.03 9.03 17.70
N GLY A 50 -2.30 8.46 18.87
CA GLY A 50 -1.95 7.08 19.17
C GLY A 50 -2.79 6.51 20.32
N VAL A 51 -2.83 5.20 20.45
CA VAL A 51 -3.58 4.50 21.49
C VAL A 51 -2.61 3.82 22.44
N LYS A 52 -2.80 3.98 23.75
CA LYS A 52 -2.00 3.25 24.75
C LYS A 52 -2.87 2.79 25.89
N ALA A 53 -2.85 1.48 26.16
CA ALA A 53 -3.67 0.85 27.18
C ALA A 53 -5.17 1.22 27.06
N GLY A 54 -5.68 1.26 25.82
CA GLY A 54 -7.07 1.61 25.51
C GLY A 54 -7.41 3.10 25.57
N GLN A 55 -6.46 3.97 25.93
CA GLN A 55 -6.66 5.43 25.95
C GLN A 55 -6.22 6.06 24.64
N VAL A 56 -7.04 6.94 24.07
CA VAL A 56 -6.68 7.75 22.90
C VAL A 56 -5.85 8.95 23.36
N TRP A 57 -4.66 9.08 22.78
CA TRP A 57 -3.75 10.20 22.98
C TRP A 57 -3.70 11.06 21.75
N VAL A 58 -3.79 12.37 21.96
CA VAL A 58 -3.55 13.38 20.92
C VAL A 58 -2.37 14.24 21.33
N VAL A 59 -1.46 14.46 20.40
CA VAL A 59 -0.24 15.23 20.61
C VAL A 59 -0.21 16.40 19.63
N GLN A 60 -0.04 17.61 20.16
CA GLN A 60 0.40 18.74 19.36
C GLN A 60 1.92 18.86 19.50
N CYS A 61 2.61 18.93 18.38
CA CYS A 61 4.03 19.16 18.27
C CYS A 61 4.28 20.66 18.01
N LYS A 62 5.20 21.26 18.76
CA LYS A 62 5.68 22.62 18.54
C LYS A 62 7.19 22.63 18.43
N PHE A 63 7.65 22.79 17.20
CA PHE A 63 9.06 23.00 16.91
C PHE A 63 9.35 24.51 16.85
N THR A 64 10.31 24.96 17.66
CA THR A 64 10.82 26.33 17.63
C THR A 64 12.35 26.31 17.57
N SER A 65 12.95 27.21 16.79
CA SER A 65 14.41 27.24 16.62
C SER A 65 15.11 27.93 17.79
N THR A 66 14.56 29.05 18.28
CA THR A 66 15.23 29.91 19.29
C THR A 66 14.32 30.35 20.43
N SER A 67 13.00 30.40 20.24
CA SER A 67 12.04 30.85 21.24
C SER A 67 11.43 29.70 22.03
N SER A 68 10.93 30.01 23.22
CA SER A 68 10.05 29.08 23.93
C SER A 68 8.74 28.89 23.15
N PRO A 69 8.16 27.69 23.17
CA PRO A 69 6.88 27.42 22.52
C PRO A 69 5.76 28.34 23.04
N PRO A 70 4.83 28.76 22.16
CA PRO A 70 3.78 29.71 22.53
C PRO A 70 2.72 29.06 23.45
N LYS A 71 2.15 29.85 24.37
CA LYS A 71 1.03 29.40 25.21
C LYS A 71 -0.23 29.03 24.42
N ALA A 72 -0.42 29.59 23.23
CA ALA A 72 -1.54 29.29 22.34
C ALA A 72 -1.60 27.81 21.94
N ALA A 73 -0.48 27.09 21.98
CA ALA A 73 -0.43 25.66 21.71
C ALA A 73 -1.27 24.83 22.70
N VAL A 74 -1.58 25.37 23.89
CA VAL A 74 -2.48 24.72 24.85
C VAL A 74 -3.94 24.77 24.35
N GLU A 75 -4.36 25.87 23.72
CA GLU A 75 -5.71 25.98 23.16
C GLU A 75 -5.89 25.05 21.95
N GLU A 76 -4.86 24.94 21.12
CA GLU A 76 -4.82 24.04 19.97
C GLU A 76 -4.96 22.57 20.39
N VAL A 77 -4.15 22.10 21.35
CA VAL A 77 -4.23 20.70 21.80
C VAL A 77 -5.57 20.40 22.51
N LEU A 78 -6.18 21.39 23.17
CA LEU A 78 -7.53 21.24 23.74
C LEU A 78 -8.61 21.13 22.67
N ALA A 79 -8.51 21.90 21.59
CA ALA A 79 -9.41 21.82 20.45
C ALA A 79 -9.31 20.45 19.76
N ALA A 80 -8.08 19.98 19.58
CA ALA A 80 -7.79 18.66 19.05
C ALA A 80 -8.30 17.53 19.94
N GLY A 81 -8.08 17.62 21.26
CA GLY A 81 -8.61 16.65 22.21
C GLY A 81 -10.14 16.52 22.13
N ARG A 82 -10.86 17.61 21.87
CA ARG A 82 -12.31 17.57 21.62
C ARG A 82 -12.67 16.96 20.28
N PHE A 83 -11.95 17.31 19.21
CA PHE A 83 -12.24 16.83 17.85
C PHE A 83 -11.99 15.32 17.69
N TYR A 84 -10.94 14.81 18.32
CA TYR A 84 -10.56 13.40 18.28
C TYR A 84 -11.10 12.58 19.46
N GLU A 85 -11.91 13.20 20.34
CA GLU A 85 -12.47 12.56 21.55
C GLU A 85 -11.40 11.89 22.43
N ALA A 86 -10.28 12.58 22.64
CA ALA A 86 -9.10 12.03 23.29
C ALA A 86 -9.23 11.94 24.81
N ASP A 87 -8.79 10.81 25.39
CA ASP A 87 -8.68 10.61 26.84
C ASP A 87 -7.51 11.40 27.46
N ARG A 88 -6.47 11.60 26.66
CA ARG A 88 -5.19 12.20 27.04
C ARG A 88 -4.72 13.15 25.94
N MET A 89 -4.23 14.31 26.36
CA MET A 89 -3.63 15.30 25.47
C MET A 89 -2.17 15.49 25.86
N ALA A 90 -1.31 15.73 24.88
CA ALA A 90 0.10 16.03 25.12
C ALA A 90 0.59 17.16 24.23
N LEU A 91 1.51 17.97 24.76
CA LEU A 91 2.21 19.01 24.01
C LEU A 91 3.69 18.62 23.92
N ALA A 92 4.16 18.24 22.74
CA ALA A 92 5.55 17.94 22.47
C ALA A 92 6.29 19.19 22.00
N THR A 93 7.47 19.47 22.58
CA THR A 93 8.20 20.70 22.26
C THR A 93 9.68 20.45 21.98
N SER A 94 10.23 21.10 20.96
CA SER A 94 11.67 21.00 20.64
C SER A 94 12.56 21.91 21.48
N ARG A 95 11.96 22.88 22.19
CA ARG A 95 12.62 23.79 23.14
C ARG A 95 11.98 23.72 24.51
N ALA A 96 12.72 24.17 25.51
CA ALA A 96 12.24 24.25 26.88
C ALA A 96 11.03 25.21 26.98
N PRO A 97 10.01 24.85 27.77
CA PRO A 97 8.83 25.69 27.97
C PRO A 97 9.20 26.97 28.71
N GLY A 98 8.63 28.10 28.28
CA GLY A 98 8.71 29.35 29.03
C GLY A 98 7.68 29.39 30.17
N LYS A 99 7.86 30.33 31.12
CA LYS A 99 6.95 30.49 32.27
C LYS A 99 5.47 30.61 31.87
N ALA A 100 5.18 31.39 30.82
CA ALA A 100 3.81 31.59 30.35
C ALA A 100 3.10 30.30 29.90
N LEU A 101 3.84 29.36 29.29
CA LEU A 101 3.29 28.06 28.88
C LEU A 101 3.06 27.15 30.09
N ILE A 102 4.00 27.17 31.05
CA ILE A 102 3.88 26.40 32.30
C ILE A 102 2.67 26.85 33.11
N ASP A 103 2.51 28.16 33.29
CA ASP A 103 1.38 28.75 34.03
C ASP A 103 0.04 28.39 33.36
N GLU A 104 -0.02 28.39 32.03
CA GLU A 104 -1.22 28.03 31.27
C GLU A 104 -1.57 26.54 31.37
N LEU A 105 -0.57 25.65 31.29
CA LEU A 105 -0.76 24.22 31.52
C LEU A 105 -1.26 23.94 32.95
N ALA A 106 -0.72 24.65 33.95
CA ALA A 106 -1.18 24.54 35.33
C ALA A 106 -2.63 25.00 35.49
N ARG A 107 -3.02 26.10 34.83
CA ARG A 107 -4.40 26.60 34.80
C ARG A 107 -5.36 25.57 34.23
N VAL A 108 -5.04 25.01 33.06
CA VAL A 108 -5.87 24.02 32.35
C VAL A 108 -5.96 22.71 33.12
N LYS A 109 -4.88 22.28 33.77
CA LYS A 109 -4.88 21.12 34.68
C LYS A 109 -5.78 21.36 35.90
N GLY A 110 -5.80 22.59 36.44
CA GLY A 110 -6.72 22.99 37.51
C GLY A 110 -8.20 22.95 37.11
N LEU A 111 -8.51 23.06 35.81
CA LEU A 111 -9.86 22.91 35.26
C LEU A 111 -10.23 21.43 34.96
N GLY A 112 -9.36 20.47 35.28
CA GLY A 112 -9.63 19.03 35.13
C GLY A 112 -9.19 18.43 33.79
N PHE A 113 -8.62 19.22 32.87
CA PHE A 113 -8.07 18.69 31.62
C PHE A 113 -6.73 17.98 31.85
N LYS A 114 -6.52 16.86 31.16
CA LYS A 114 -5.28 16.07 31.24
C LYS A 114 -4.37 16.40 30.05
N VAL A 115 -3.57 17.45 30.19
CA VAL A 115 -2.56 17.86 29.20
C VAL A 115 -1.15 17.63 29.75
N ASP A 116 -0.42 16.67 29.16
CA ASP A 116 0.94 16.32 29.54
C ASP A 116 1.97 17.10 28.70
N LEU A 117 3.05 17.59 29.32
CA LEU A 117 4.13 18.28 28.61
C LEU A 117 5.28 17.33 28.30
N LEU A 118 5.53 17.10 27.01
CA LEU A 118 6.67 16.33 26.49
C LEU A 118 7.78 17.31 26.09
N SER A 119 8.48 17.85 27.09
CA SER A 119 9.62 18.74 26.90
C SER A 119 10.83 18.00 26.27
N PRO A 120 11.86 18.72 25.76
CA PRO A 120 13.06 18.08 25.21
C PRO A 120 13.69 17.04 26.13
N ASN A 121 13.86 17.38 27.42
CA ASN A 121 14.40 16.46 28.42
C ASN A 121 13.50 15.24 28.62
N LYS A 122 12.17 15.41 28.57
CA LYS A 122 11.24 14.30 28.73
C LYS A 122 11.26 13.37 27.53
N LEU A 123 11.34 13.92 26.31
CA LEU A 123 11.48 13.15 25.07
C LEU A 123 12.78 12.33 25.08
N MET A 124 13.90 12.95 25.44
CA MET A 124 15.18 12.23 25.57
C MET A 124 15.15 11.16 26.65
N GLN A 125 14.49 11.41 27.80
CA GLN A 125 14.28 10.39 28.84
C GLN A 125 13.43 9.21 28.34
N ILE A 126 12.38 9.47 27.55
CA ILE A 126 11.59 8.42 26.91
C ILE A 126 12.52 7.58 26.02
N MET A 127 13.30 8.22 25.14
CA MET A 127 14.23 7.53 24.24
C MET A 127 15.31 6.72 24.96
N ALA A 128 15.77 7.17 26.13
CA ALA A 128 16.71 6.43 26.96
C ALA A 128 16.06 5.19 27.62
N SER A 129 14.74 5.22 27.86
CA SER A 129 14.01 4.15 28.56
C SER A 129 13.40 3.08 27.65
N VAL A 130 13.20 3.37 26.36
CA VAL A 130 12.61 2.44 25.40
C VAL A 130 13.63 1.40 24.90
N PRO A 131 13.16 0.21 24.50
CA PRO A 131 14.02 -0.82 23.92
C PRO A 131 14.74 -0.34 22.64
N ASP A 132 15.80 -1.05 22.25
CA ASP A 132 16.57 -0.71 21.04
C ASP A 132 15.76 -0.94 19.75
N LEU A 133 14.80 -1.86 19.79
CA LEU A 133 13.84 -2.12 18.71
C LEU A 133 12.42 -1.89 19.21
N PRO A 134 11.51 -1.41 18.35
CA PRO A 134 10.15 -1.12 18.79
C PRO A 134 9.38 -2.42 19.09
N PRO A 135 8.45 -2.41 20.07
CA PRO A 135 7.58 -3.56 20.34
C PRO A 135 6.74 -4.01 19.13
N THR A 136 6.50 -3.10 18.18
CA THR A 136 5.79 -3.35 16.92
C THR A 136 6.66 -3.95 15.83
N ARG A 137 7.91 -4.37 16.13
CA ARG A 137 8.79 -5.04 15.15
C ARG A 137 8.07 -6.24 14.56
N ARG A 138 8.08 -6.35 13.24
CA ARG A 138 7.41 -7.42 12.52
C ARG A 138 8.31 -8.64 12.49
N GLU A 139 7.78 -9.76 12.94
CA GLU A 139 8.41 -11.06 12.73
C GLU A 139 8.40 -11.39 11.24
N LEU A 140 9.54 -11.85 10.74
CA LEU A 140 9.69 -12.23 9.34
C LEU A 140 9.09 -13.60 9.13
N ARG A 141 8.37 -13.77 8.02
CA ARG A 141 7.99 -15.08 7.52
C ARG A 141 9.22 -15.78 6.93
N SER A 142 9.20 -17.11 6.85
CA SER A 142 10.31 -17.92 6.33
C SER A 142 10.85 -17.43 4.97
N TYR A 143 9.96 -17.11 4.03
CA TYR A 143 10.38 -16.58 2.71
C TYR A 143 10.97 -15.17 2.79
N GLN A 144 10.53 -14.34 3.74
CA GLN A 144 11.06 -13.00 3.95
C GLN A 144 12.45 -13.08 4.55
N ASP A 145 12.64 -13.95 5.56
CA ASP A 145 13.93 -14.17 6.20
C ASP A 145 14.96 -14.69 5.19
N HIS A 146 14.61 -15.72 4.43
CA HIS A 146 15.47 -16.21 3.35
C HIS A 146 15.76 -15.16 2.27
N ALA A 147 14.76 -14.33 1.91
CA ALA A 147 14.98 -13.22 0.98
C ALA A 147 15.93 -12.15 1.57
N CYS A 148 15.83 -11.86 2.86
CA CYS A 148 16.73 -10.94 3.57
C CYS A 148 18.16 -11.49 3.61
N ASP A 149 18.33 -12.78 3.94
CA ASP A 149 19.65 -13.44 3.96
C ASP A 149 20.34 -13.35 2.60
N ARG A 150 19.63 -13.74 1.54
CA ARG A 150 20.17 -13.71 0.18
C ARG A 150 20.49 -12.30 -0.28
N LEU A 151 19.61 -11.33 0.00
CA LEU A 151 19.85 -9.94 -0.39
C LEU A 151 21.02 -9.34 0.39
N PHE A 152 21.08 -9.56 1.71
CA PHE A 152 22.19 -9.10 2.55
C PHE A 152 23.53 -9.66 2.06
N ALA A 153 23.62 -10.98 1.85
CA ALA A 153 24.83 -11.63 1.35
C ALA A 153 25.25 -11.07 -0.03
N ALA A 154 24.32 -10.94 -0.97
CA ALA A 154 24.62 -10.41 -2.30
C ALA A 154 25.11 -8.95 -2.26
N LEU A 155 24.57 -8.12 -1.36
CA LEU A 155 25.02 -6.74 -1.19
C LEU A 155 26.42 -6.66 -0.57
N GLU A 156 26.79 -7.59 0.31
CA GLU A 156 28.15 -7.65 0.87
C GLU A 156 29.17 -8.25 -0.13
N GLU A 157 28.78 -9.25 -0.91
CA GLU A 157 29.68 -9.96 -1.82
C GLU A 157 29.87 -9.25 -3.18
N THR A 158 28.75 -8.82 -3.78
CA THR A 158 28.73 -8.29 -5.16
C THR A 158 28.33 -6.81 -5.23
N GLY A 159 27.79 -6.27 -4.14
CA GLY A 159 27.25 -4.92 -4.11
C GLY A 159 25.94 -4.74 -4.88
N ARG A 160 25.33 -5.80 -5.42
CA ARG A 160 24.11 -5.75 -6.25
C ARG A 160 23.11 -6.82 -5.82
N GLY A 161 21.82 -6.51 -5.85
CA GLY A 161 20.81 -7.51 -5.59
C GLY A 161 19.40 -7.09 -5.96
N GLN A 162 18.62 -8.05 -6.45
CA GLN A 162 17.23 -7.87 -6.84
C GLN A 162 16.32 -8.87 -6.15
N LEU A 163 15.17 -8.40 -5.68
CA LEU A 163 14.08 -9.24 -5.17
C LEU A 163 12.79 -8.97 -5.95
N VAL A 164 12.10 -10.05 -6.33
CA VAL A 164 10.77 -9.97 -6.92
C VAL A 164 9.76 -10.54 -5.92
N LEU A 165 8.99 -9.66 -5.29
CA LEU A 165 7.99 -10.03 -4.29
C LEU A 165 6.65 -9.38 -4.63
N ALA A 166 5.60 -10.19 -4.80
CA ALA A 166 4.26 -9.71 -5.08
C ALA A 166 3.74 -8.70 -4.03
N THR A 167 2.79 -7.87 -4.45
CA THR A 167 2.10 -6.93 -3.56
C THR A 167 1.46 -7.71 -2.40
N GLY A 168 1.64 -7.21 -1.17
CA GLY A 168 1.16 -7.89 0.04
C GLY A 168 2.18 -8.83 0.69
N LEU A 169 3.28 -9.19 0.02
CA LEU A 169 4.34 -10.05 0.59
C LEU A 169 5.39 -9.30 1.43
N GLY A 170 5.22 -8.00 1.65
CA GLY A 170 6.04 -7.23 2.59
C GLY A 170 7.38 -6.72 2.04
N LYS A 171 7.43 -6.26 0.78
CA LYS A 171 8.61 -5.61 0.16
C LYS A 171 9.31 -4.60 1.07
N THR A 172 8.54 -3.66 1.62
CA THR A 172 9.05 -2.63 2.53
C THR A 172 9.64 -3.21 3.81
N VAL A 173 9.06 -4.31 4.35
CA VAL A 173 9.58 -4.98 5.54
C VAL A 173 10.93 -5.62 5.25
N VAL A 174 11.05 -6.31 4.11
CA VAL A 174 12.31 -6.92 3.67
C VAL A 174 13.39 -5.86 3.45
N MET A 175 13.07 -4.74 2.80
CA MET A 175 14.02 -3.63 2.62
C MET A 175 14.47 -3.04 3.97
N ALA A 176 13.53 -2.79 4.88
CA ALA A 176 13.82 -2.23 6.19
C ALA A 176 14.66 -3.17 7.06
N GLU A 177 14.38 -4.47 7.00
CA GLU A 177 15.13 -5.50 7.69
C GLU A 177 16.57 -5.59 7.16
N VAL A 178 16.76 -5.61 5.85
CA VAL A 178 18.11 -5.64 5.25
C VAL A 178 18.87 -4.36 5.59
N ALA A 179 18.21 -3.19 5.62
CA ALA A 179 18.82 -1.97 6.12
C ALA A 179 19.29 -2.12 7.58
N SER A 180 18.44 -2.65 8.47
CA SER A 180 18.81 -2.92 9.87
C SER A 180 20.04 -3.83 9.95
N ARG A 181 20.05 -4.95 9.20
CA ARG A 181 21.17 -5.90 9.19
C ARG A 181 22.49 -5.26 8.72
N LEU A 182 22.45 -4.35 7.75
CA LEU A 182 23.64 -3.60 7.31
C LEU A 182 24.15 -2.62 8.40
N PHE A 183 23.25 -1.95 9.13
CA PHE A 183 23.66 -1.11 10.27
C PHE A 183 24.25 -1.93 11.41
N ASP A 184 23.66 -3.09 11.71
CA ASP A 184 24.09 -3.99 12.78
C ASP A 184 25.42 -4.67 12.46
N ALA A 185 25.65 -5.04 11.19
CA ALA A 185 26.91 -5.62 10.73
C ALA A 185 28.08 -4.62 10.75
N GLY A 186 27.79 -3.31 10.82
CA GLY A 186 28.82 -2.26 10.83
C GLY A 186 29.59 -2.11 9.52
N THR A 187 29.03 -2.57 8.40
CA THR A 187 29.68 -2.59 7.07
C THR A 187 29.44 -1.31 6.26
N LEU A 188 28.70 -0.36 6.84
CA LEU A 188 28.41 0.97 6.28
C LEU A 188 29.42 1.99 6.83
N GLU A 189 30.36 2.43 5.99
CA GLU A 189 31.44 3.35 6.39
C GLU A 189 30.90 4.70 6.87
N ASN A 190 29.95 5.27 6.13
CA ASN A 190 29.34 6.55 6.48
C ASN A 190 28.06 6.40 7.32
N ARG A 191 27.55 5.16 7.47
CA ARG A 191 26.23 4.85 8.04
C ARG A 191 25.10 5.56 7.29
N ARG A 192 25.14 5.57 5.96
CA ARG A 192 24.17 6.29 5.10
C ARG A 192 23.53 5.35 4.08
N ILE A 193 22.21 5.20 4.17
CA ILE A 193 21.40 4.48 3.17
C ILE A 193 20.43 5.46 2.52
N LEU A 194 20.33 5.44 1.19
CA LEU A 194 19.31 6.17 0.43
C LEU A 194 18.24 5.21 -0.07
N VAL A 195 16.97 5.51 0.19
CA VAL A 195 15.83 4.76 -0.33
C VAL A 195 15.08 5.62 -1.35
N LEU A 196 14.97 5.11 -2.58
CA LEU A 196 14.34 5.77 -3.72
C LEU A 196 12.97 5.19 -4.01
N ALA A 197 12.03 6.07 -4.36
CA ALA A 197 10.74 5.75 -4.93
C ALA A 197 10.34 6.79 -5.99
N ASP A 198 9.29 6.52 -6.79
CA ASP A 198 8.92 7.42 -7.89
C ASP A 198 8.04 8.60 -7.49
N LYS A 199 7.23 8.45 -6.43
CA LYS A 199 6.19 9.42 -6.03
C LYS A 199 6.41 9.90 -4.60
N ARG A 200 6.09 11.18 -4.33
CA ARG A 200 6.38 11.83 -3.03
C ARG A 200 5.61 11.20 -1.87
N GLU A 201 4.37 10.82 -2.11
CA GLU A 201 3.49 10.20 -1.12
C GLU A 201 4.01 8.82 -0.70
N LEU A 202 4.54 8.06 -1.67
CA LEU A 202 5.18 6.76 -1.41
C LEU A 202 6.44 6.91 -0.56
N VAL A 203 7.22 7.98 -0.73
CA VAL A 203 8.44 8.22 0.07
C VAL A 203 8.10 8.33 1.56
N ARG A 204 7.04 9.08 1.92
CA ARG A 204 6.60 9.22 3.32
C ARG A 204 6.11 7.89 3.88
N GLN A 205 5.35 7.12 3.10
CA GLN A 205 4.87 5.79 3.49
C GLN A 205 6.00 4.79 3.68
N LEU A 206 7.00 4.80 2.80
CA LEU A 206 8.19 3.98 2.92
C LEU A 206 8.97 4.32 4.19
N GLN A 207 9.14 5.61 4.49
CA GLN A 207 9.78 6.05 5.72
C GLN A 207 9.08 5.47 6.97
N ILE A 208 7.76 5.64 7.08
CA ILE A 208 6.97 5.11 8.19
C ILE A 208 7.04 3.57 8.22
N GLY A 209 6.96 2.93 7.04
CA GLY A 209 7.03 1.48 6.89
C GLY A 209 8.35 0.86 7.36
N PHE A 210 9.44 1.63 7.36
CA PHE A 210 10.74 1.17 7.86
C PHE A 210 10.86 1.20 9.39
N TRP A 211 10.10 2.05 10.08
CA TRP A 211 10.27 2.30 11.51
C TRP A 211 10.17 1.07 12.38
N ALA A 212 9.32 0.10 12.00
CA ALA A 212 9.14 -1.13 12.77
C ALA A 212 10.39 -2.03 12.80
N GLN A 213 11.23 -2.01 11.77
CA GLN A 213 12.43 -2.85 11.72
C GLN A 213 13.70 -2.11 12.15
N LEU A 214 13.73 -0.77 12.03
CA LEU A 214 14.93 0.01 12.32
C LEU A 214 15.14 0.24 13.82
N PRO A 215 16.38 0.07 14.34
CA PRO A 215 16.70 0.33 15.73
C PRO A 215 16.60 1.82 16.09
N LYS A 216 16.50 2.12 17.39
CA LYS A 216 16.30 3.47 17.90
C LYS A 216 17.47 4.41 17.62
N ASP A 217 18.64 3.88 17.31
CA ASP A 217 19.86 4.65 17.01
C ASP A 217 20.09 4.89 15.51
N VAL A 218 19.16 4.44 14.66
CA VAL A 218 19.14 4.72 13.23
C VAL A 218 18.09 5.80 12.95
N ALA A 219 18.55 6.99 12.57
CA ALA A 219 17.68 8.09 12.17
C ALA A 219 17.02 7.83 10.80
N THR A 220 15.85 8.45 10.58
CA THR A 220 15.20 8.46 9.27
C THR A 220 14.98 9.90 8.80
N HIS A 221 15.28 10.19 7.55
CA HIS A 221 15.20 11.52 6.97
C HIS A 221 14.34 11.53 5.71
N LEU A 222 13.72 12.66 5.40
CA LEU A 222 13.16 12.92 4.08
C LEU A 222 14.03 13.92 3.33
N LEU A 223 14.20 13.69 2.04
CA LEU A 223 14.73 14.68 1.10
C LEU A 223 13.63 15.02 0.10
N ALA A 224 13.11 16.24 0.22
CA ALA A 224 12.00 16.78 -0.56
C ALA A 224 12.27 18.27 -0.91
N PRO A 225 11.49 18.88 -1.82
CA PRO A 225 11.57 20.32 -2.07
C PRO A 225 11.49 21.17 -0.80
N GLU A 226 10.57 20.82 0.09
CA GLU A 226 10.25 21.53 1.32
C GLU A 226 11.04 21.08 2.56
N GLU A 227 11.80 19.99 2.47
CA GLU A 227 12.51 19.39 3.60
C GLU A 227 13.89 18.87 3.20
N GLU A 228 14.90 19.20 3.99
CA GLU A 228 16.26 18.72 3.80
C GLU A 228 16.85 18.22 5.13
N PRO A 229 17.58 17.09 5.12
CA PRO A 229 18.22 16.59 6.33
C PRO A 229 19.30 17.56 6.83
N ALA A 230 19.26 17.93 8.11
CA ALA A 230 20.34 18.67 8.76
C ALA A 230 21.64 17.84 8.88
N TYR A 231 21.49 16.51 8.79
CA TYR A 231 22.55 15.54 8.78
C TYR A 231 22.10 14.27 8.07
N TRP A 232 23.04 13.40 7.70
CA TRP A 232 22.77 12.34 6.74
C TRP A 232 22.94 10.93 7.28
N GLU A 233 23.53 10.77 8.48
CA GLU A 233 23.63 9.46 9.14
C GLU A 233 22.23 8.87 9.36
N GLY A 234 22.03 7.61 8.96
CA GLY A 234 20.75 6.91 8.99
C GLY A 234 20.21 6.57 7.60
N VAL A 235 18.89 6.54 7.47
CA VAL A 235 18.19 6.22 6.21
C VAL A 235 17.48 7.45 5.67
N THR A 236 17.85 7.90 4.48
CA THR A 236 17.22 9.02 3.78
C THR A 236 16.25 8.49 2.73
N PHE A 237 15.02 8.97 2.72
CA PHE A 237 14.01 8.62 1.72
C PHE A 237 13.79 9.80 0.79
N ALA A 238 13.78 9.55 -0.52
CA ALA A 238 13.66 10.60 -1.53
C ALA A 238 12.97 10.09 -2.79
N THR A 239 12.40 11.01 -3.57
CA THR A 239 12.03 10.67 -4.95
C THR A 239 13.25 10.74 -5.86
N VAL A 240 13.29 9.91 -6.91
CA VAL A 240 14.37 9.94 -7.90
C VAL A 240 14.56 11.33 -8.52
N GLN A 241 13.48 12.09 -8.74
CA GLN A 241 13.54 13.43 -9.34
C GLN A 241 14.15 14.45 -8.36
N THR A 242 13.84 14.33 -7.06
CA THR A 242 14.43 15.20 -6.04
C THR A 242 15.94 14.95 -5.96
N VAL A 243 16.35 13.69 -5.94
CA VAL A 243 17.77 13.30 -5.96
C VAL A 243 18.46 13.80 -7.23
N HIS A 244 17.87 13.58 -8.41
CA HIS A 244 18.40 14.04 -9.69
C HIS A 244 18.71 15.54 -9.70
N SER A 245 17.79 16.37 -9.20
CA SER A 245 17.96 17.83 -9.15
C SER A 245 19.05 18.30 -8.17
N ARG A 246 19.46 17.46 -7.21
CA ARG A 246 20.37 17.83 -6.10
C ARG A 246 21.63 16.98 -6.03
N VAL A 247 21.79 16.01 -6.92
CA VAL A 247 22.79 14.93 -6.84
C VAL A 247 24.23 15.42 -6.62
N GLU A 248 24.61 16.56 -7.20
CA GLU A 248 25.94 17.17 -7.04
C GLU A 248 26.24 17.68 -5.62
N LYS A 249 25.20 17.92 -4.81
CA LYS A 249 25.32 18.44 -3.44
C LYS A 249 25.08 17.36 -2.38
N LEU A 250 24.68 16.16 -2.80
CA LEU A 250 24.39 15.08 -1.87
C LEU A 250 25.69 14.46 -1.34
N PRO A 251 25.69 13.99 -0.09
CA PRO A 251 26.81 13.21 0.40
C PRO A 251 26.89 11.86 -0.32
N GLU A 252 28.02 11.17 -0.13
CA GLU A 252 28.13 9.76 -0.50
C GLU A 252 27.22 8.89 0.38
N PHE A 253 26.61 7.89 -0.25
CA PHE A 253 25.77 6.87 0.39
C PHE A 253 26.43 5.49 0.27
N ASP A 254 26.45 4.73 1.36
CA ASP A 254 27.04 3.40 1.38
C ASP A 254 26.16 2.37 0.64
N ALA A 255 24.83 2.60 0.66
CA ALA A 255 23.85 1.79 -0.03
C ALA A 255 22.69 2.63 -0.61
N VAL A 256 22.17 2.20 -1.75
CA VAL A 256 20.95 2.74 -2.37
C VAL A 256 19.95 1.60 -2.55
N PHE A 257 18.74 1.77 -2.02
CA PHE A 257 17.63 0.83 -2.21
C PHE A 257 16.57 1.48 -3.10
N VAL A 258 16.01 0.73 -4.04
CA VAL A 258 14.98 1.20 -4.97
C VAL A 258 13.71 0.37 -4.80
N ASP A 259 12.63 1.03 -4.38
CA ASP A 259 11.29 0.43 -4.45
C ASP A 259 10.73 0.58 -5.88
N GLU A 260 9.88 -0.36 -6.30
CA GLU A 260 9.37 -0.46 -7.67
C GLU A 260 10.51 -0.44 -8.71
N ALA A 261 11.56 -1.25 -8.45
CA ALA A 261 12.83 -1.25 -9.18
C ALA A 261 12.75 -1.45 -10.70
N HIS A 262 11.60 -1.86 -11.26
CA HIS A 262 11.38 -1.91 -12.70
C HIS A 262 11.45 -0.53 -13.39
N HIS A 263 11.46 0.58 -12.64
CA HIS A 263 11.69 1.93 -13.18
C HIS A 263 13.16 2.31 -13.36
N ILE A 264 14.10 1.49 -12.87
CA ILE A 264 15.55 1.73 -12.98
C ILE A 264 16.01 1.90 -14.44
N GLY A 265 15.32 1.27 -15.39
CA GLY A 265 15.62 1.43 -16.82
C GLY A 265 15.32 2.82 -17.39
N SER A 266 14.67 3.71 -16.64
CA SER A 266 14.44 5.09 -17.12
C SER A 266 15.72 5.93 -17.06
N ARG A 267 15.84 6.86 -18.00
CA ARG A 267 17.00 7.76 -18.12
C ARG A 267 17.33 8.50 -16.81
N THR A 268 16.31 8.97 -16.09
CA THR A 268 16.50 9.69 -14.82
C THR A 268 17.13 8.80 -13.75
N TYR A 269 16.70 7.54 -13.62
CA TYR A 269 17.32 6.60 -12.68
C TYR A 269 18.76 6.30 -13.07
N GLN A 270 19.04 6.05 -14.35
CA GLN A 270 20.39 5.79 -14.83
C GLN A 270 21.34 6.96 -14.53
N GLU A 271 20.92 8.20 -14.79
CA GLU A 271 21.72 9.40 -14.49
C GLU A 271 21.97 9.56 -12.98
N VAL A 272 20.97 9.30 -12.13
CA VAL A 272 21.12 9.33 -10.67
C VAL A 272 22.08 8.25 -10.19
N LEU A 273 21.89 6.99 -10.60
CA LEU A 273 22.71 5.86 -10.15
C LEU A 273 24.15 5.97 -10.63
N HIS A 274 24.37 6.46 -11.86
CA HIS A 274 25.71 6.72 -12.39
C HIS A 274 26.46 7.76 -11.55
N LYS A 275 25.78 8.85 -11.16
CA LYS A 275 26.39 9.92 -10.37
C LYS A 275 26.60 9.54 -8.90
N LEU A 276 25.65 8.83 -8.29
CA LEU A 276 25.79 8.36 -6.91
C LEU A 276 26.83 7.25 -6.78
N ALA A 277 27.02 6.44 -7.83
CA ALA A 277 27.96 5.31 -7.88
C ALA A 277 27.97 4.44 -6.61
N PRO A 278 26.81 3.95 -6.11
CA PRO A 278 26.73 3.35 -4.80
C PRO A 278 27.47 2.01 -4.73
N LYS A 279 28.19 1.79 -3.61
CA LYS A 279 28.87 0.53 -3.30
C LYS A 279 27.87 -0.64 -3.26
N ARG A 280 26.70 -0.40 -2.67
CA ARG A 280 25.60 -1.37 -2.58
C ARG A 280 24.34 -0.83 -3.25
N LEU A 281 23.73 -1.59 -4.15
CA LEU A 281 22.49 -1.23 -4.84
C LEU A 281 21.51 -2.40 -4.77
N ALA A 282 20.35 -2.15 -4.17
CA ALA A 282 19.28 -3.14 -4.03
C ALA A 282 18.01 -2.66 -4.74
N GLY A 283 17.32 -3.56 -5.43
CA GLY A 283 16.01 -3.26 -6.00
C GLY A 283 14.95 -4.28 -5.61
N VAL A 284 13.77 -3.80 -5.24
CA VAL A 284 12.62 -4.65 -4.93
C VAL A 284 11.45 -4.27 -5.83
N THR A 285 10.80 -5.25 -6.47
CA THR A 285 9.65 -5.00 -7.35
C THR A 285 8.61 -6.11 -7.21
N ALA A 286 7.34 -5.79 -7.45
CA ALA A 286 6.29 -6.82 -7.59
C ALA A 286 6.16 -7.34 -9.02
N THR A 287 6.58 -6.53 -10.00
CA THR A 287 6.45 -6.81 -11.43
C THR A 287 7.80 -6.57 -12.08
N PRO A 288 8.54 -7.62 -12.49
CA PRO A 288 9.79 -7.45 -13.22
C PRO A 288 9.55 -7.13 -14.70
N TRP A 289 8.33 -7.31 -15.19
CA TRP A 289 7.98 -7.21 -16.60
C TRP A 289 8.03 -5.76 -17.13
N ARG A 290 9.01 -5.48 -17.99
CA ARG A 290 8.94 -4.47 -19.05
C ARG A 290 9.10 -5.20 -20.39
N GLY A 291 8.25 -4.88 -21.37
CA GLY A 291 8.37 -5.38 -22.74
C GLY A 291 9.53 -4.74 -23.52
N ASP A 292 10.11 -3.66 -22.99
CA ASP A 292 11.20 -2.91 -23.63
C ASP A 292 12.57 -3.43 -23.16
N GLU A 293 13.50 -3.55 -24.11
CA GLU A 293 14.84 -4.19 -24.07
C GLU A 293 15.87 -3.63 -23.06
N PHE A 294 15.46 -3.06 -21.94
CA PHE A 294 16.39 -2.67 -20.87
C PHE A 294 16.23 -3.57 -19.65
N ASP A 295 17.13 -4.54 -19.56
CA ASP A 295 17.13 -5.57 -18.54
C ASP A 295 17.58 -5.00 -17.19
N ILE A 296 16.64 -4.88 -16.24
CA ILE A 296 16.91 -4.55 -14.84
C ILE A 296 18.03 -5.44 -14.27
N ASP A 297 18.13 -6.67 -14.79
CA ASP A 297 19.12 -7.66 -14.39
C ASP A 297 20.56 -7.24 -14.78
N SER A 298 20.73 -6.34 -15.78
CA SER A 298 22.04 -5.76 -16.12
C SER A 298 22.58 -4.81 -15.06
N VAL A 299 21.68 -4.18 -14.28
CA VAL A 299 22.04 -3.22 -13.23
C VAL A 299 22.10 -3.88 -11.86
N LEU A 300 21.15 -4.77 -11.56
CA LEU A 300 20.99 -5.37 -10.23
C LEU A 300 21.41 -6.84 -10.16
N GLY A 301 21.68 -7.48 -11.29
CA GLY A 301 21.84 -8.93 -11.38
C GLY A 301 20.49 -9.67 -11.42
N GLN A 302 20.56 -10.98 -11.66
CA GLN A 302 19.38 -11.85 -11.67
C GLN A 302 18.65 -11.82 -10.30
N PRO A 303 17.31 -11.92 -10.27
CA PRO A 303 16.55 -11.97 -9.02
C PRO A 303 17.04 -13.07 -8.07
N LEU A 304 17.44 -12.65 -6.87
CA LEU A 304 17.89 -13.54 -5.81
C LEU A 304 16.73 -14.34 -5.20
N SER A 305 15.51 -13.80 -5.26
CA SER A 305 14.31 -14.51 -4.86
C SER A 305 13.13 -14.00 -5.69
N ARG A 306 12.24 -14.91 -6.04
CA ARG A 306 10.98 -14.63 -6.72
C ARG A 306 9.88 -15.28 -5.88
N VAL A 307 8.97 -14.46 -5.35
CA VAL A 307 7.74 -14.92 -4.70
C VAL A 307 6.57 -14.18 -5.33
N GLY A 308 5.88 -14.85 -6.25
CA GLY A 308 4.70 -14.32 -6.95
C GLY A 308 3.41 -14.40 -6.12
N ILE A 309 2.31 -13.90 -6.69
CA ILE A 309 0.97 -14.04 -6.07
C ILE A 309 0.61 -15.52 -5.92
N ALA A 310 0.81 -16.31 -6.98
CA ALA A 310 0.51 -17.73 -7.00
C ALA A 310 1.25 -18.52 -5.92
N GLU A 311 2.56 -18.30 -5.78
CA GLU A 311 3.36 -18.91 -4.70
C GLU A 311 2.92 -18.40 -3.33
N GLY A 312 2.63 -17.10 -3.22
CA GLY A 312 2.11 -16.49 -2.01
C GLY A 312 0.79 -17.12 -1.55
N LEU A 313 -0.12 -17.41 -2.47
CA LEU A 313 -1.38 -18.12 -2.18
C LEU A 313 -1.12 -19.59 -1.83
N LYS A 314 -0.34 -20.30 -2.65
CA LYS A 314 -0.04 -21.73 -2.48
C LYS A 314 0.60 -22.05 -1.13
N PHE A 315 1.50 -21.19 -0.65
CA PHE A 315 2.19 -21.38 0.62
C PHE A 315 1.50 -20.69 1.82
N GLY A 316 0.30 -20.11 1.63
CA GLY A 316 -0.44 -19.44 2.69
C GLY A 316 0.21 -18.16 3.20
N TYR A 317 1.04 -17.51 2.39
CA TYR A 317 1.62 -16.18 2.68
C TYR A 317 0.68 -15.03 2.32
N LEU A 318 -0.34 -15.31 1.51
CA LEU A 318 -1.44 -14.43 1.15
C LEU A 318 -2.76 -15.05 1.58
N SER A 319 -3.76 -14.21 1.84
CA SER A 319 -5.12 -14.68 2.15
C SER A 319 -5.69 -15.43 0.95
N GLU A 320 -6.50 -16.45 1.22
CA GLU A 320 -7.27 -17.13 0.17
C GLU A 320 -8.12 -16.15 -0.62
N VAL A 321 -8.41 -16.50 -1.88
CA VAL A 321 -9.13 -15.65 -2.83
C VAL A 321 -10.33 -16.40 -3.35
N ASP A 322 -11.50 -15.79 -3.20
CA ASP A 322 -12.74 -16.19 -3.84
C ASP A 322 -13.08 -15.14 -4.88
N TYR A 323 -12.76 -15.43 -6.14
CA TYR A 323 -12.91 -14.49 -7.24
C TYR A 323 -14.12 -14.89 -8.09
N ARG A 324 -15.08 -13.97 -8.17
CA ARG A 324 -16.37 -14.18 -8.82
C ARG A 324 -16.46 -13.24 -10.00
N LEU A 325 -16.42 -13.83 -11.19
CA LEU A 325 -16.59 -13.09 -12.42
C LEU A 325 -18.08 -13.07 -12.76
N LEU A 326 -18.71 -11.93 -12.49
CA LEU A 326 -20.14 -11.69 -12.68
C LEU A 326 -20.37 -11.08 -14.07
N ALA A 327 -19.99 -11.85 -15.09
CA ALA A 327 -20.09 -11.48 -16.50
C ALA A 327 -21.33 -12.09 -17.16
N ASP A 328 -22.50 -11.83 -16.58
CA ASP A 328 -23.78 -12.42 -17.02
C ASP A 328 -24.33 -11.78 -18.32
N ASN A 329 -23.60 -10.80 -18.84
CA ASN A 329 -24.00 -9.87 -19.88
C ASN A 329 -23.28 -10.10 -21.22
N ILE A 330 -22.53 -11.18 -21.32
CA ILE A 330 -21.85 -11.56 -22.56
C ILE A 330 -22.91 -12.04 -23.57
N ASP A 331 -23.00 -11.36 -24.71
CA ASP A 331 -23.76 -11.87 -25.84
C ASP A 331 -22.99 -13.05 -26.48
N TRP A 332 -23.27 -14.24 -25.96
CA TRP A 332 -22.65 -15.49 -26.40
C TRP A 332 -22.95 -15.82 -27.86
N GLU A 333 -24.13 -15.45 -28.35
CA GLU A 333 -24.54 -15.64 -29.74
C GLU A 333 -23.76 -14.69 -30.67
N PHE A 334 -23.40 -13.49 -30.19
CA PHE A 334 -22.47 -12.61 -30.88
C PHE A 334 -21.03 -13.15 -30.91
N ILE A 335 -20.49 -13.67 -29.80
CA ILE A 335 -19.16 -14.34 -29.81
C ILE A 335 -19.13 -15.47 -30.84
N GLN A 336 -20.19 -16.28 -30.89
CA GLN A 336 -20.33 -17.39 -31.84
C GLN A 336 -20.20 -16.91 -33.29
N ASN A 337 -20.85 -15.80 -33.65
CA ASN A 337 -20.86 -15.26 -35.01
C ASN A 337 -19.63 -14.40 -35.34
N ALA A 338 -19.02 -13.75 -34.35
CA ALA A 338 -17.86 -12.88 -34.52
C ALA A 338 -16.56 -13.65 -34.83
N SER A 339 -16.53 -14.97 -34.59
CA SER A 339 -15.43 -15.88 -34.89
C SER A 339 -15.00 -15.93 -36.36
N ALA A 340 -15.87 -15.51 -37.30
CA ALA A 340 -15.59 -15.57 -38.73
C ALA A 340 -14.87 -14.32 -39.31
N TYR A 341 -14.67 -13.25 -38.54
CA TYR A 341 -14.35 -11.92 -39.10
C TYR A 341 -13.08 -11.22 -38.57
N GLY A 342 -12.22 -11.89 -37.79
CA GLY A 342 -10.89 -11.35 -37.43
C GLY A 342 -10.93 -9.99 -36.71
N TYR A 343 -11.71 -9.90 -35.63
CA TYR A 343 -11.85 -8.66 -34.85
C TYR A 343 -10.62 -8.35 -33.98
N THR A 344 -10.38 -7.06 -33.72
CA THR A 344 -9.44 -6.66 -32.66
C THR A 344 -10.07 -6.85 -31.28
N LEU A 345 -9.23 -6.97 -30.25
CA LEU A 345 -9.69 -7.16 -28.88
C LEU A 345 -10.55 -5.99 -28.39
N THR A 346 -10.20 -4.77 -28.80
CA THR A 346 -11.00 -3.57 -28.51
C THR A 346 -12.40 -3.64 -29.13
N GLU A 347 -12.51 -4.11 -30.37
CA GLU A 347 -13.79 -4.23 -31.09
C GLU A 347 -14.68 -5.30 -30.47
N LEU A 348 -14.08 -6.42 -30.07
CA LEU A 348 -14.79 -7.50 -29.40
C LEU A 348 -15.31 -7.02 -28.04
N ASN A 349 -14.44 -6.47 -27.18
CA ASN A 349 -14.83 -5.96 -25.87
C ASN A 349 -15.94 -4.89 -25.95
N ARG A 350 -15.94 -4.00 -26.95
CA ARG A 350 -17.02 -2.99 -27.12
C ARG A 350 -18.39 -3.58 -27.42
N ARG A 351 -18.43 -4.73 -28.09
CA ARG A 351 -19.66 -5.41 -28.51
C ARG A 351 -20.16 -6.44 -27.50
N LEU A 352 -19.33 -6.81 -26.53
CA LEU A 352 -19.63 -7.74 -25.44
C LEU A 352 -20.36 -7.11 -24.24
N ILE A 353 -20.53 -5.78 -24.22
CA ILE A 353 -21.02 -5.07 -23.04
C ILE A 353 -22.53 -4.80 -23.17
N ILE A 354 -23.33 -5.53 -22.41
CA ILE A 354 -24.61 -5.02 -21.94
C ILE A 354 -24.34 -4.33 -20.60
N PRO A 355 -24.69 -3.05 -20.38
CA PRO A 355 -24.47 -2.41 -19.10
C PRO A 355 -25.40 -3.01 -18.03
N THR A 356 -24.83 -3.65 -17.00
CA THR A 356 -25.59 -4.03 -15.79
C THR A 356 -26.06 -2.75 -15.10
N ARG A 357 -27.28 -2.76 -14.55
CA ARG A 357 -27.78 -1.61 -13.77
C ARG A 357 -27.06 -1.55 -12.42
N ASP A 358 -26.60 -0.36 -12.01
CA ASP A 358 -25.91 -0.14 -10.73
C ASP A 358 -26.71 -0.64 -9.52
N GLU A 359 -28.04 -0.57 -9.56
CA GLU A 359 -28.92 -1.11 -8.50
C GLU A 359 -28.81 -2.63 -8.34
N GLU A 360 -28.62 -3.35 -9.44
CA GLU A 360 -28.43 -4.80 -9.43
C GLU A 360 -27.04 -5.17 -8.91
N VAL A 361 -26.01 -4.45 -9.35
CA VAL A 361 -24.64 -4.57 -8.81
C VAL A 361 -24.64 -4.30 -7.31
N ALA A 362 -25.29 -3.23 -6.85
CA ALA A 362 -25.39 -2.87 -5.44
C ALA A 362 -26.14 -3.93 -4.63
N ARG A 363 -27.16 -4.59 -5.19
CA ARG A 363 -27.87 -5.69 -4.55
C ARG A 363 -26.98 -6.91 -4.35
N ILE A 364 -26.30 -7.37 -5.41
CA ILE A 364 -25.37 -8.50 -5.35
C ILE A 364 -24.25 -8.21 -4.35
N PHE A 365 -23.67 -7.01 -4.42
CA PHE A 365 -22.68 -6.54 -3.46
C PHE A 365 -23.22 -6.60 -2.02
N ALA A 366 -24.43 -6.09 -1.80
CA ALA A 366 -25.04 -6.03 -0.47
C ALA A 366 -25.28 -7.43 0.12
N ASP A 367 -25.77 -8.35 -0.71
CA ASP A 367 -26.04 -9.73 -0.34
C ASP A 367 -24.75 -10.44 0.05
N VAL A 368 -23.71 -10.38 -0.78
CA VAL A 368 -22.40 -10.99 -0.49
C VAL A 368 -21.79 -10.38 0.78
N PHE A 369 -21.78 -9.05 0.91
CA PHE A 369 -21.21 -8.38 2.07
C PHE A 369 -21.87 -8.83 3.37
N LYS A 370 -23.21 -8.88 3.40
CA LYS A 370 -23.98 -9.23 4.61
C LYS A 370 -23.95 -10.73 4.91
N GLN A 371 -24.19 -11.59 3.92
CA GLN A 371 -24.28 -13.04 4.11
C GLN A 371 -22.93 -13.65 4.50
N GLU A 372 -21.84 -13.11 3.97
CA GLU A 372 -20.48 -13.58 4.28
C GLU A 372 -19.79 -12.75 5.36
N ASN A 373 -20.55 -11.89 6.07
CA ASN A 373 -20.10 -11.11 7.23
C ASN A 373 -18.80 -10.32 6.96
N ARG A 374 -18.69 -9.75 5.77
CA ARG A 374 -17.57 -8.90 5.34
C ARG A 374 -17.58 -7.60 6.15
N LYS A 375 -16.41 -7.00 6.33
CA LYS A 375 -16.17 -5.87 7.22
C LYS A 375 -15.74 -4.62 6.47
N SER A 376 -15.06 -4.75 5.35
CA SER A 376 -14.55 -3.60 4.61
C SER A 376 -14.40 -3.89 3.12
N ALA A 377 -14.90 -2.96 2.30
CA ALA A 377 -14.90 -3.13 0.85
C ALA A 377 -14.27 -1.94 0.10
N LEU A 378 -13.57 -2.24 -0.99
CA LEU A 378 -13.16 -1.27 -2.00
C LEU A 378 -13.91 -1.49 -3.30
N VAL A 379 -14.41 -0.40 -3.88
CA VAL A 379 -15.08 -0.42 -5.19
C VAL A 379 -14.27 0.41 -6.18
N PHE A 380 -13.83 -0.21 -7.27
CA PHE A 380 -13.11 0.44 -8.36
C PHE A 380 -14.05 0.83 -9.49
N SER A 381 -14.41 2.10 -9.54
CA SER A 381 -15.36 2.73 -10.45
C SER A 381 -14.69 3.31 -11.71
N PRO A 382 -15.41 3.37 -12.86
CA PRO A 382 -14.92 3.96 -14.11
C PRO A 382 -14.61 5.47 -14.04
N SER A 383 -15.37 6.24 -13.25
CA SER A 383 -15.24 7.70 -13.13
C SER A 383 -15.54 8.20 -11.71
N VAL A 384 -15.16 9.45 -11.44
CA VAL A 384 -15.42 10.16 -10.16
C VAL A 384 -16.93 10.20 -9.92
N ASP A 385 -17.69 10.71 -10.89
CA ASP A 385 -19.15 10.76 -10.84
C ASP A 385 -19.77 9.39 -10.56
N HIS A 386 -19.25 8.32 -11.19
CA HIS A 386 -19.76 6.98 -10.93
C HIS A 386 -19.45 6.52 -9.50
N ALA A 387 -18.26 6.78 -8.97
CA ALA A 387 -17.93 6.44 -7.60
C ALA A 387 -18.83 7.17 -6.58
N GLU A 388 -19.15 8.43 -6.81
CA GLU A 388 -20.07 9.20 -5.97
C GLU A 388 -21.50 8.65 -6.03
N HIS A 389 -22.02 8.41 -7.24
CA HIS A 389 -23.35 7.83 -7.43
C HIS A 389 -23.47 6.42 -6.84
N PHE A 390 -22.44 5.59 -7.02
CA PHE A 390 -22.45 4.22 -6.49
C PHE A 390 -22.33 4.20 -4.96
N ALA A 391 -21.51 5.08 -4.36
CA ALA A 391 -21.47 5.26 -2.92
C ALA A 391 -22.84 5.71 -2.37
N ALA A 392 -23.51 6.65 -3.05
CA ALA A 392 -24.86 7.07 -2.69
C ALA A 392 -25.87 5.90 -2.80
N THR A 393 -25.76 5.07 -3.83
CA THR A 393 -26.58 3.87 -4.01
C THR A 393 -26.37 2.90 -2.85
N LEU A 394 -25.12 2.58 -2.48
CA LEU A 394 -24.81 1.71 -1.35
C LEU A 394 -25.35 2.24 -0.02
N ARG A 395 -25.37 3.56 0.19
CA ARG A 395 -26.02 4.16 1.37
C ARG A 395 -27.52 3.85 1.44
N LEU A 396 -28.21 3.78 0.30
CA LEU A 396 -29.63 3.35 0.25
C LEU A 396 -29.81 1.88 0.66
N PHE A 397 -28.79 1.04 0.49
CA PHE A 397 -28.77 -0.36 0.95
C PHE A 397 -28.32 -0.50 2.42
N GLY A 398 -28.09 0.62 3.11
CA GLY A 398 -27.78 0.69 4.54
C GLY A 398 -26.30 0.66 4.90
N PHE A 399 -25.40 0.82 3.92
CA PHE A 399 -23.95 0.87 4.18
C PHE A 399 -23.48 2.26 4.56
N GLN A 400 -22.44 2.33 5.39
CA GLN A 400 -21.58 3.50 5.51
C GLN A 400 -20.61 3.52 4.33
N ALA A 401 -20.99 4.20 3.25
CA ALA A 401 -20.23 4.23 2.01
C ALA A 401 -19.89 5.67 1.59
N GLU A 402 -18.63 5.92 1.25
CA GLU A 402 -18.15 7.22 0.77
C GLU A 402 -17.22 7.06 -0.42
N ALA A 403 -17.13 8.11 -1.23
CA ALA A 403 -16.20 8.17 -2.36
C ALA A 403 -14.92 8.91 -1.98
N MET A 404 -13.77 8.49 -2.53
CA MET A 404 -12.49 9.15 -2.31
C MET A 404 -11.64 9.17 -3.57
N PHE A 405 -11.01 10.32 -3.81
CA PHE A 405 -10.21 10.63 -4.98
C PHE A 405 -8.88 11.30 -4.55
N GLY A 406 -7.92 11.39 -5.45
CA GLY A 406 -6.64 12.04 -5.14
C GLY A 406 -6.70 13.53 -4.94
N ASP A 407 -7.61 14.19 -5.63
CA ASP A 407 -7.89 15.62 -5.49
C ASP A 407 -8.77 15.94 -4.28
N SER A 408 -9.33 14.92 -3.61
CA SER A 408 -10.04 15.11 -2.34
C SER A 408 -9.10 15.79 -1.32
N PRO A 409 -9.59 16.79 -0.55
CA PRO A 409 -8.78 17.48 0.44
C PRO A 409 -8.09 16.49 1.39
N ALA A 410 -6.80 16.71 1.69
CA ALA A 410 -6.02 15.81 2.53
C ALA A 410 -6.72 15.47 3.86
N ARG A 411 -7.32 16.47 4.50
CA ARG A 411 -8.13 16.35 5.72
C ARG A 411 -9.30 15.36 5.59
N GLU A 412 -10.01 15.42 4.48
CA GLU A 412 -11.16 14.54 4.23
C GLU A 412 -10.68 13.12 3.98
N ARG A 413 -9.60 12.94 3.21
CA ARG A 413 -8.98 11.63 3.00
C ARG A 413 -8.54 11.01 4.32
N ASP A 414 -7.83 11.75 5.16
CA ASP A 414 -7.34 11.23 6.44
C ASP A 414 -8.49 10.84 7.39
N LYS A 415 -9.55 11.65 7.42
CA LYS A 415 -10.78 11.34 8.18
C LYS A 415 -11.45 10.06 7.68
N LEU A 416 -11.68 9.94 6.38
CA LEU A 416 -12.32 8.77 5.77
C LEU A 416 -11.46 7.51 5.94
N MET A 417 -10.13 7.61 5.77
CA MET A 417 -9.20 6.51 6.02
C MET A 417 -9.21 6.08 7.49
N SER A 418 -9.27 7.04 8.41
CA SER A 418 -9.37 6.83 9.85
C SER A 418 -10.67 6.10 10.22
N GLN A 419 -11.80 6.48 9.59
CA GLN A 419 -13.09 5.81 9.76
C GLN A 419 -13.08 4.39 9.16
N PHE A 420 -12.48 4.21 7.99
CA PHE A 420 -12.37 2.92 7.31
C PHE A 420 -11.52 1.94 8.12
N LYS A 421 -10.36 2.36 8.64
CA LYS A 421 -9.48 1.52 9.49
C LYS A 421 -10.16 1.08 10.79
N ARG A 422 -11.02 1.92 11.39
CA ARG A 422 -11.79 1.60 12.60
C ARG A 422 -13.05 0.76 12.33
N GLY A 423 -13.44 0.56 11.07
CA GLY A 423 -14.67 -0.13 10.69
C GLY A 423 -15.94 0.69 10.94
N THR A 424 -15.83 2.02 11.05
CA THR A 424 -17.01 2.91 11.07
C THR A 424 -17.46 3.31 9.67
N LEU A 425 -16.63 3.06 8.65
CA LEU A 425 -16.95 3.18 7.23
C LEU A 425 -16.81 1.78 6.62
N ASP A 426 -17.87 1.29 5.98
CA ASP A 426 -17.94 -0.07 5.43
C ASP A 426 -17.32 -0.15 4.03
N VAL A 427 -17.56 0.86 3.20
CA VAL A 427 -17.21 0.84 1.78
C VAL A 427 -16.56 2.13 1.34
N LEU A 428 -15.49 2.01 0.55
CA LEU A 428 -14.85 3.13 -0.12
C LEU A 428 -14.90 2.94 -1.64
N CYS A 429 -15.55 3.88 -2.32
CA CYS A 429 -15.63 3.92 -3.78
C CYS A 429 -14.55 4.84 -4.35
N THR A 430 -13.83 4.39 -5.38
CA THR A 430 -12.77 5.19 -5.99
C THR A 430 -12.54 4.84 -7.45
N VAL A 431 -11.91 5.74 -8.19
CA VAL A 431 -11.41 5.47 -9.54
C VAL A 431 -10.01 4.85 -9.46
N ASP A 432 -9.06 5.58 -8.88
CA ASP A 432 -7.65 5.18 -8.88
C ASP A 432 -6.85 5.80 -7.72
N LEU A 433 -7.02 5.29 -6.50
CA LEU A 433 -6.19 5.69 -5.35
C LEU A 433 -4.69 5.32 -5.51
N PHE A 434 -4.35 4.46 -6.47
CA PHE A 434 -2.99 3.91 -6.64
C PHE A 434 -2.08 4.86 -7.40
N ASN A 435 -2.63 5.65 -8.32
CA ASN A 435 -1.84 6.60 -9.08
C ASN A 435 -1.36 7.79 -8.24
N GLU A 436 -1.88 7.98 -7.04
CA GLU A 436 -1.64 9.19 -6.24
C GLU A 436 -0.94 8.88 -4.91
N GLY A 437 -0.54 7.62 -4.70
CA GLY A 437 0.23 7.19 -3.53
C GLY A 437 -0.57 7.22 -2.22
N VAL A 438 -1.88 6.96 -2.27
CA VAL A 438 -2.71 6.80 -1.06
C VAL A 438 -2.56 5.38 -0.49
N ASP A 439 -2.25 5.23 0.80
CA ASP A 439 -2.17 3.93 1.50
C ASP A 439 -3.58 3.43 1.82
N VAL A 440 -4.13 2.66 0.88
CA VAL A 440 -5.45 2.06 1.05
C VAL A 440 -5.37 0.89 2.05
N PRO A 441 -6.19 0.89 3.11
CA PRO A 441 -6.20 -0.18 4.11
C PRO A 441 -6.56 -1.54 3.52
N ASP A 442 -6.17 -2.60 4.22
CA ASP A 442 -6.52 -3.96 3.84
C ASP A 442 -8.03 -4.17 3.93
N VAL A 443 -8.58 -4.81 2.90
CA VAL A 443 -10.01 -5.11 2.77
C VAL A 443 -10.29 -6.59 2.65
N ASP A 444 -11.52 -7.00 2.99
CA ASP A 444 -11.98 -8.37 2.82
C ASP A 444 -12.93 -8.54 1.62
N LEU A 445 -13.36 -7.43 0.98
CA LEU A 445 -14.08 -7.46 -0.29
C LEU A 445 -13.54 -6.41 -1.28
N ILE A 446 -13.40 -6.80 -2.54
CA ILE A 446 -13.06 -5.88 -3.65
C ILE A 446 -14.13 -6.02 -4.73
N ALA A 447 -14.66 -4.91 -5.23
CA ALA A 447 -15.54 -4.88 -6.39
C ALA A 447 -14.87 -4.14 -7.55
N PHE A 448 -14.78 -4.78 -8.70
CA PHE A 448 -14.34 -4.14 -9.95
C PHE A 448 -15.57 -3.78 -10.79
N MET A 449 -15.72 -2.48 -11.06
CA MET A 449 -16.75 -1.94 -11.96
C MET A 449 -16.15 -1.40 -13.27
N ARG A 450 -14.82 -1.52 -13.45
CA ARG A 450 -14.11 -1.15 -14.68
C ARG A 450 -12.99 -2.11 -15.01
N ALA A 451 -12.77 -2.33 -16.30
CA ALA A 451 -11.57 -3.02 -16.77
C ALA A 451 -10.32 -2.23 -16.40
N THR A 452 -9.36 -2.89 -15.76
CA THR A 452 -8.05 -2.29 -15.51
C THR A 452 -7.08 -2.85 -16.55
N HIS A 453 -6.85 -2.08 -17.62
CA HIS A 453 -6.03 -2.53 -18.76
C HIS A 453 -4.55 -2.74 -18.40
N SER A 454 -4.06 -2.14 -17.32
CA SER A 454 -2.72 -2.40 -16.80
C SER A 454 -2.74 -3.57 -15.82
N ARG A 455 -2.09 -4.68 -16.22
CA ARG A 455 -1.84 -5.84 -15.36
C ARG A 455 -1.21 -5.46 -14.03
N ARG A 456 -0.26 -4.51 -14.06
CA ARG A 456 0.42 -4.01 -12.86
C ARG A 456 -0.56 -3.38 -11.87
N ILE A 457 -1.40 -2.45 -12.35
CA ILE A 457 -2.40 -1.77 -11.49
C ILE A 457 -3.38 -2.80 -10.93
N PHE A 458 -3.82 -3.75 -11.76
CA PHE A 458 -4.69 -4.84 -11.30
C PHE A 458 -4.07 -5.68 -10.18
N VAL A 459 -2.82 -6.12 -10.33
CA VAL A 459 -2.09 -6.86 -9.29
C VAL A 459 -1.92 -6.03 -8.02
N GLN A 460 -1.69 -4.72 -8.15
CA GLN A 460 -1.61 -3.81 -7.00
C GLN A 460 -2.97 -3.66 -6.27
N GLN A 461 -4.07 -3.56 -7.02
CA GLN A 461 -5.44 -3.53 -6.50
C GLN A 461 -5.77 -4.82 -5.75
N LEU A 462 -5.56 -5.95 -6.42
CA LEU A 462 -5.75 -7.28 -5.86
C LEU A 462 -4.97 -7.44 -4.54
N GLY A 463 -3.71 -7.03 -4.52
CA GLY A 463 -2.82 -7.13 -3.37
C GLY A 463 -3.30 -6.46 -2.07
N ARG A 464 -4.27 -5.53 -2.13
CA ARG A 464 -4.92 -4.93 -0.93
C ARG A 464 -5.88 -5.90 -0.25
N GLY A 465 -6.47 -6.79 -1.04
CA GLY A 465 -7.26 -7.92 -0.59
C GLY A 465 -6.40 -9.11 -0.17
N LEU A 466 -5.16 -9.24 -0.62
CA LEU A 466 -4.39 -10.45 -0.35
C LEU A 466 -3.66 -10.44 0.99
N ARG A 467 -3.57 -9.31 1.70
CA ARG A 467 -2.88 -9.23 2.99
C ARG A 467 -3.62 -10.05 4.06
N ILE A 468 -2.86 -10.88 4.78
CA ILE A 468 -3.35 -11.70 5.90
C ILE A 468 -3.65 -10.80 7.11
N LYS A 469 -4.83 -10.98 7.71
CA LYS A 469 -5.27 -10.25 8.90
C LYS A 469 -5.97 -11.21 9.88
N PRO A 470 -5.79 -11.04 11.20
CA PRO A 470 -6.57 -11.79 12.18
C PRO A 470 -8.08 -11.62 11.95
N GLY A 471 -8.82 -12.73 11.92
CA GLY A 471 -10.27 -12.72 11.67
C GLY A 471 -10.68 -12.65 10.20
N LYS A 472 -9.72 -12.64 9.26
CA LYS A 472 -9.99 -12.74 7.82
C LYS A 472 -9.63 -14.13 7.33
N ASP A 473 -10.62 -14.81 6.77
CA ASP A 473 -10.50 -16.15 6.16
C ASP A 473 -10.02 -16.05 4.71
N LYS A 474 -10.69 -15.20 3.91
CA LYS A 474 -10.42 -14.99 2.50
C LYS A 474 -10.74 -13.54 2.10
N VAL A 475 -10.29 -13.15 0.92
CA VAL A 475 -10.84 -11.98 0.22
C VAL A 475 -11.85 -12.45 -0.83
N VAL A 476 -13.00 -11.77 -0.88
CA VAL A 476 -13.98 -11.96 -1.95
C VAL A 476 -13.80 -10.86 -2.98
N ILE A 477 -13.75 -11.25 -4.26
CA ILE A 477 -13.62 -10.32 -5.37
C ILE A 477 -14.85 -10.46 -6.25
N LEU A 478 -15.58 -9.36 -6.41
CA LEU A 478 -16.73 -9.27 -7.29
C LEU A 478 -16.30 -8.50 -8.53
N ASP A 479 -16.07 -9.21 -9.63
CA ASP A 479 -15.69 -8.60 -10.89
C ASP A 479 -16.90 -8.50 -11.81
N PHE A 480 -17.47 -7.30 -11.91
CA PHE A 480 -18.60 -6.99 -12.80
C PHE A 480 -18.14 -6.62 -14.21
N VAL A 481 -16.85 -6.74 -14.50
CA VAL A 481 -16.26 -6.33 -15.77
C VAL A 481 -16.27 -7.50 -16.75
N THR A 482 -16.86 -7.26 -17.90
CA THR A 482 -16.77 -8.16 -19.05
C THR A 482 -15.61 -7.69 -19.96
N ASP A 483 -14.39 -8.18 -19.72
CA ASP A 483 -13.19 -7.88 -20.54
C ASP A 483 -12.34 -9.13 -20.74
N LEU A 484 -12.02 -9.48 -21.99
CA LEU A 484 -11.29 -10.71 -22.28
C LEU A 484 -9.86 -10.76 -21.71
N ARG A 485 -9.15 -9.63 -21.59
CA ARG A 485 -7.83 -9.61 -20.95
C ARG A 485 -7.96 -9.90 -19.46
N ARG A 486 -9.00 -9.37 -18.84
CA ARG A 486 -9.30 -9.64 -17.42
C ARG A 486 -9.53 -11.13 -17.22
N ILE A 487 -10.34 -11.77 -18.06
CA ILE A 487 -10.59 -13.21 -17.97
C ILE A 487 -9.28 -14.00 -18.14
N ALA A 488 -8.43 -13.62 -19.11
CA ALA A 488 -7.12 -14.24 -19.33
C ALA A 488 -6.18 -14.11 -18.14
N GLU A 489 -6.11 -12.93 -17.53
CA GLU A 489 -5.26 -12.68 -16.37
C GLU A 489 -5.67 -13.53 -15.17
N VAL A 490 -6.96 -13.61 -14.84
CA VAL A 490 -7.45 -14.39 -13.70
C VAL A 490 -7.25 -15.89 -13.95
N THR A 491 -7.48 -16.33 -15.19
CA THR A 491 -7.25 -17.72 -15.62
C THR A 491 -5.78 -18.13 -15.50
N GLU A 492 -4.86 -17.23 -15.86
CA GLU A 492 -3.42 -17.47 -15.71
C GLU A 492 -3.02 -17.55 -14.23
N LEU A 493 -3.60 -16.69 -13.37
CA LEU A 493 -3.38 -16.73 -11.93
C LEU A 493 -3.83 -18.07 -11.32
N GLU A 494 -5.00 -18.60 -11.72
CA GLU A 494 -5.46 -19.94 -11.34
C GLU A 494 -4.47 -21.03 -11.71
N ARG A 495 -4.02 -21.01 -12.97
CA ARG A 495 -3.08 -22.00 -13.49
C ARG A 495 -1.77 -21.99 -12.72
N MET A 496 -1.21 -20.80 -12.50
CA MET A 496 0.01 -20.61 -11.73
C MET A 496 -0.13 -21.05 -10.26
N ALA A 497 -1.31 -20.85 -9.65
CA ALA A 497 -1.59 -21.27 -8.28
C ALA A 497 -1.67 -22.81 -8.12
N GLY A 498 -1.76 -23.57 -9.21
CA GLY A 498 -1.73 -25.04 -9.19
C GLY A 498 -3.04 -25.69 -8.72
N LEU A 499 -4.18 -25.00 -8.87
CA LEU A 499 -5.51 -25.47 -8.43
C LEU A 499 -6.10 -26.61 -9.30
N ASN A 500 -5.39 -27.06 -10.34
CA ASN A 500 -5.80 -28.15 -11.24
C ASN A 500 -4.94 -29.42 -11.09
N ALA A 501 -4.62 -29.86 -9.87
CA ALA A 501 -4.07 -31.20 -9.65
C ALA A 501 -5.22 -32.20 -9.37
N PRO A 502 -5.39 -33.28 -10.15
CA PRO A 502 -6.39 -34.30 -9.87
C PRO A 502 -5.92 -35.14 -8.68
N THR A 503 -6.32 -34.74 -7.47
CA THR A 503 -6.18 -35.60 -6.29
C THR A 503 -7.33 -35.31 -5.33
N GLU A 504 -8.12 -36.35 -5.07
CA GLU A 504 -9.17 -36.38 -4.04
C GLU A 504 -8.65 -35.83 -2.71
N LYS A 505 -9.31 -34.78 -2.18
CA LYS A 505 -9.59 -34.57 -0.75
C LYS A 505 -10.48 -33.32 -0.51
N LEU A 506 -11.74 -33.61 -0.16
CA LEU A 506 -12.77 -32.85 0.60
C LEU A 506 -13.16 -31.39 0.19
N PRO A 507 -14.46 -31.04 0.27
CA PRO A 507 -15.02 -29.89 -0.43
C PRO A 507 -14.90 -28.60 0.38
N LEU A 508 -13.95 -27.73 0.00
CA LEU A 508 -13.91 -26.32 0.37
C LEU A 508 -13.38 -25.56 -0.86
N GLY A 509 -14.29 -24.87 -1.58
CA GLY A 509 -14.04 -23.85 -2.60
C GLY A 509 -12.92 -24.11 -3.61
N SER A 510 -13.10 -25.03 -4.56
CA SER A 510 -12.03 -25.49 -5.46
C SER A 510 -11.90 -24.75 -6.80
N HIS A 511 -12.45 -23.54 -6.97
CA HIS A 511 -12.26 -22.73 -8.18
C HIS A 511 -12.06 -21.25 -7.81
N LEU A 512 -11.08 -20.59 -8.42
CA LEU A 512 -10.84 -19.15 -8.27
C LEU A 512 -11.79 -18.37 -9.21
N ILE A 513 -12.52 -19.02 -10.13
CA ILE A 513 -13.48 -18.39 -11.03
C ILE A 513 -14.79 -19.17 -11.00
N GLU A 514 -15.84 -18.56 -10.46
CA GLU A 514 -17.22 -19.04 -10.63
C GLU A 514 -17.97 -18.15 -11.64
N PHE A 515 -18.58 -18.78 -12.66
CA PHE A 515 -19.49 -18.15 -13.61
C PHE A 515 -20.95 -18.44 -13.22
N ALA A 516 -21.86 -17.48 -13.41
CA ALA A 516 -23.28 -17.73 -13.18
C ALA A 516 -23.87 -18.72 -14.22
N ASP A 517 -23.40 -18.69 -15.48
CA ASP A 517 -23.70 -19.71 -16.50
C ASP A 517 -22.53 -20.70 -16.65
N ARG A 518 -22.73 -21.91 -16.11
CA ARG A 518 -21.70 -22.98 -16.08
C ARG A 518 -21.36 -23.55 -17.46
N SER A 519 -22.25 -23.44 -18.44
CA SER A 519 -22.08 -24.09 -19.75
C SER A 519 -21.21 -23.24 -20.70
N ALA A 520 -21.57 -21.97 -20.86
CA ALA A 520 -20.82 -20.99 -21.63
C ALA A 520 -19.48 -20.62 -20.96
N GLY A 521 -19.44 -20.59 -19.63
CA GLY A 521 -18.23 -20.33 -18.85
C GLY A 521 -17.11 -21.35 -19.07
N SER A 522 -17.44 -22.64 -19.24
CA SER A 522 -16.43 -23.69 -19.47
C SER A 522 -15.71 -23.53 -20.81
N PHE A 523 -16.44 -23.17 -21.86
CA PHE A 523 -15.90 -22.97 -23.20
C PHE A 523 -15.02 -21.73 -23.28
N LEU A 524 -15.50 -20.59 -22.76
CA LEU A 524 -14.71 -19.36 -22.74
C LEU A 524 -13.42 -19.57 -21.95
N MET A 525 -13.48 -20.32 -20.86
CA MET A 525 -12.32 -20.65 -20.04
C MET A 525 -11.28 -21.47 -20.82
N GLU A 526 -11.69 -22.49 -21.57
CA GLU A 526 -10.78 -23.26 -22.43
C GLU A 526 -10.18 -22.39 -23.54
N TRP A 527 -11.01 -21.58 -24.21
CA TRP A 527 -10.54 -20.68 -25.26
C TRP A 527 -9.57 -19.62 -24.72
N VAL A 528 -9.89 -18.99 -23.59
CA VAL A 528 -9.02 -18.02 -22.92
C VAL A 528 -7.73 -18.68 -22.44
N LYS A 529 -7.76 -19.93 -21.95
CA LYS A 529 -6.54 -20.69 -21.60
C LYS A 529 -5.62 -20.86 -22.80
N ASP A 530 -6.17 -21.16 -23.97
CA ASP A 530 -5.41 -21.35 -25.20
C ASP A 530 -4.85 -20.02 -25.74
N GLN A 531 -5.57 -18.92 -25.55
CA GLN A 531 -5.21 -17.60 -26.07
C GLN A 531 -4.56 -16.66 -25.03
N ALA A 532 -4.40 -17.09 -23.77
CA ALA A 532 -3.95 -16.23 -22.67
C ALA A 532 -2.62 -15.53 -22.95
N SER A 533 -1.67 -16.26 -23.55
CA SER A 533 -0.35 -15.71 -23.91
C SER A 533 -0.42 -14.57 -24.95
N LEU A 534 -1.44 -14.57 -25.81
CA LEU A 534 -1.69 -13.52 -26.80
C LEU A 534 -2.47 -12.36 -26.18
N LEU A 535 -3.47 -12.66 -25.34
CA LEU A 535 -4.30 -11.69 -24.64
C LEU A 535 -3.52 -10.84 -23.62
N LEU A 536 -2.42 -11.39 -23.09
CA LEU A 536 -1.54 -10.74 -22.11
C LEU A 536 -0.39 -9.91 -22.73
N ARG A 537 -0.26 -9.88 -24.06
CA ARG A 537 0.74 -9.03 -24.76
C ARG A 537 0.31 -7.56 -24.77
N GLU A 538 1.27 -6.65 -24.70
CA GLU A 538 1.02 -5.22 -24.92
C GLU A 538 0.71 -4.96 -26.41
N GLY A 539 -0.45 -4.34 -26.69
CA GLY A 539 -0.95 -4.08 -28.05
C GLY A 539 -2.45 -4.36 -28.19
N ASP A 540 -3.04 -4.19 -29.38
CA ASP A 540 -4.41 -4.62 -29.70
C ASP A 540 -4.35 -5.78 -30.72
N PRO A 541 -4.11 -7.03 -30.26
CA PRO A 541 -3.93 -8.16 -31.16
C PRO A 541 -5.25 -8.49 -31.88
N THR A 542 -5.14 -8.82 -33.17
CA THR A 542 -6.23 -9.42 -33.93
C THR A 542 -6.33 -10.89 -33.53
N LEU A 543 -7.51 -11.31 -33.10
CA LEU A 543 -7.74 -12.69 -32.66
C LEU A 543 -8.29 -13.52 -33.82
N ASP A 544 -7.69 -14.68 -34.05
CA ASP A 544 -8.21 -15.71 -34.97
C ASP A 544 -8.80 -16.83 -34.11
N LEU A 545 -10.13 -16.97 -34.10
CA LEU A 545 -10.82 -17.96 -33.25
C LEU A 545 -10.87 -19.30 -33.98
N PRO A 546 -10.50 -20.44 -33.35
CA PRO A 546 -10.64 -21.74 -34.01
C PRO A 546 -12.12 -22.08 -34.25
N SER A 547 -12.43 -22.67 -35.40
CA SER A 547 -13.74 -23.27 -35.64
C SER A 547 -13.85 -24.60 -34.87
N PHE A 548 -14.80 -24.67 -33.95
CA PHE A 548 -15.11 -25.90 -33.21
C PHE A 548 -16.51 -26.37 -33.59
N GLU A 549 -16.70 -27.69 -33.73
CA GLU A 549 -18.01 -28.31 -33.85
C GLU A 549 -18.58 -28.55 -32.43
N TYR A 550 -19.68 -27.87 -32.10
CA TYR A 550 -20.34 -28.02 -30.80
C TYR A 550 -21.56 -28.95 -30.86
N PRO A 551 -21.83 -29.71 -29.79
CA PRO A 551 -23.05 -30.51 -29.68
C PRO A 551 -24.29 -29.60 -29.59
N ASN A 552 -25.32 -29.95 -30.37
CA ASN A 552 -26.58 -29.21 -30.48
C ASN A 552 -27.19 -28.88 -29.10
N THR A 553 -27.53 -27.61 -28.90
CA THR A 553 -28.37 -27.18 -27.79
C THR A 553 -29.73 -27.86 -27.90
N LEU A 554 -30.21 -28.47 -26.80
CA LEU A 554 -31.55 -29.06 -26.75
C LEU A 554 -32.60 -27.97 -27.05
N PRO A 555 -33.70 -28.30 -27.78
CA PRO A 555 -34.69 -27.31 -28.15
C PRO A 555 -35.32 -26.69 -26.90
N ARG A 556 -35.42 -25.36 -26.88
CA ARG A 556 -36.21 -24.62 -25.88
C ARG A 556 -37.63 -25.18 -25.88
N GLY A 557 -38.03 -25.79 -24.77
CA GLY A 557 -39.37 -26.34 -24.59
C GLY A 557 -40.43 -25.28 -24.83
N GLY A 558 -41.22 -25.48 -25.89
CA GLY A 558 -42.45 -24.75 -26.11
C GLY A 558 -43.51 -25.19 -25.10
N VAL A 559 -44.22 -24.22 -24.56
CA VAL A 559 -45.39 -24.41 -23.68
C VAL A 559 -46.50 -25.10 -24.47
N HIS A 560 -46.97 -26.25 -23.96
CA HIS A 560 -48.39 -26.60 -23.87
C HIS A 560 -48.63 -27.65 -22.77
#